data_AF-A0A969HF66-F1
#
_entry.id   AF-A0A969HF66-F1
#
_cell.length_a   1.000
_cell.length_b   1.000
_cell.length_c   1.000
_cell.angle_alpha   90.00
_cell.angle_beta   90.00
_cell.angle_gamma   90.00
#
_symmetry.space_group_name_H-M   'P 1'
#
loop_
_entity.id
_entity.type
_entity.pdbx_description
1 polymer ?
#
loop_
_entity_poly.entity_id
_entity_poly.type
_entity_poly.pdbx_seq_one_letter_code
_entity_poly.pdbx_strand_id
1 'polypeptide(L)'
;PQPVNPNSAIFNLHARRPISNLQLTLFWRALQPPSTDYTVFLHLRDAHNVTIAQRDGLSLDGNYPSSRWQPGETVIDPFSLTLPPNLPPGQYTLWAGMYQLDTLERLTVTNDTSGENAILLGKINYQ
;
A
#
# COMPACT_ATOMS: atom_id res chain seq x y z
N PRO A 1 -26.02 -9.65 -2.02
CA PRO A 1 -24.75 -9.51 -2.78
C PRO A 1 -23.91 -8.38 -2.18
N GLN A 2 -22.79 -8.70 -1.54
CA GLN A 2 -21.85 -7.70 -1.01
C GLN A 2 -21.18 -6.98 -2.20
N PRO A 3 -21.05 -5.64 -2.19
CA PRO A 3 -20.32 -4.94 -3.23
C PRO A 3 -18.86 -5.37 -3.18
N VAL A 4 -18.38 -5.98 -4.26
CA VAL A 4 -16.96 -6.30 -4.44
C VAL A 4 -16.26 -4.97 -4.66
N ASN A 5 -15.47 -4.51 -3.69
CA ASN A 5 -14.55 -3.39 -3.90
C ASN A 5 -13.50 -3.86 -4.92
N PRO A 6 -13.41 -3.26 -6.12
CA PRO A 6 -12.46 -3.68 -7.15
C PRO A 6 -10.99 -3.52 -6.73
N ASN A 7 -10.72 -2.84 -5.62
CA ASN A 7 -9.39 -2.66 -5.06
C ASN A 7 -8.95 -3.77 -4.08
N SER A 8 -9.83 -4.75 -3.80
CA SER A 8 -9.55 -5.84 -2.87
C SER A 8 -9.15 -7.12 -3.63
N ALA A 9 -7.87 -7.47 -3.62
CA ALA A 9 -7.37 -8.72 -4.19
C ALA A 9 -7.11 -9.79 -3.11
N ILE A 10 -7.12 -11.07 -3.49
CA ILE A 10 -6.58 -12.15 -2.64
C ILE A 10 -5.34 -12.69 -3.36
N PHE A 11 -4.20 -12.62 -2.68
CA PHE A 11 -2.92 -13.16 -3.15
C PHE A 11 -2.60 -14.43 -2.36
N ASN A 12 -2.35 -15.53 -3.08
CA ASN A 12 -1.84 -16.75 -2.46
C ASN A 12 -0.34 -16.86 -2.74
N LEU A 13 0.47 -16.76 -1.70
CA LEU A 13 1.92 -16.86 -1.82
C LEU A 13 2.33 -18.27 -1.38
N HIS A 14 2.69 -19.11 -2.35
CA HIS A 14 3.23 -20.44 -2.11
C HIS A 14 4.74 -20.39 -2.33
N ALA A 15 5.52 -20.50 -1.25
CA ALA A 15 6.96 -20.35 -1.34
C ALA A 15 7.67 -21.60 -0.79
N ARG A 16 8.45 -22.29 -1.64
CA ARG A 16 9.28 -23.43 -1.21
C ARG A 16 10.55 -22.98 -0.43
N ARG A 17 10.80 -21.67 -0.40
CA ARG A 17 11.86 -20.97 0.34
C ARG A 17 11.26 -19.64 0.85
N PRO A 18 11.75 -19.06 1.96
CA PRO A 18 11.22 -17.80 2.47
C PRO A 18 11.25 -16.73 1.38
N ILE A 19 10.10 -16.10 1.09
CA ILE A 19 10.08 -14.88 0.29
C ILE A 19 10.63 -13.75 1.15
N SER A 20 11.75 -13.16 0.73
CA SER A 20 12.34 -12.04 1.46
C SER A 20 11.63 -10.72 1.18
N ASN A 21 10.96 -10.62 0.02
CA ASN A 21 10.33 -9.40 -0.46
C ASN A 21 9.02 -9.70 -1.17
N LEU A 22 8.01 -8.87 -0.91
CA LEU A 22 6.79 -8.79 -1.71
C LEU A 22 6.92 -7.63 -2.70
N GLN A 23 6.89 -7.94 -4.00
CA GLN A 23 6.87 -6.94 -5.05
C GLN A 23 5.43 -6.58 -5.41
N LEU A 24 5.18 -5.28 -5.56
CA LEU A 24 3.88 -4.76 -5.99
C LEU A 24 4.09 -3.54 -6.89
N THR A 25 3.09 -3.25 -7.72
CA THR A 25 3.04 -2.04 -8.53
C THR A 25 1.73 -1.34 -8.25
N LEU A 26 1.83 -0.12 -7.75
CA LEU A 26 0.68 0.75 -7.50
C LEU A 26 0.46 1.62 -8.74
N PHE A 27 -0.81 1.85 -9.05
CA PHE A 27 -1.20 2.73 -10.15
C PHE A 27 -1.99 3.88 -9.54
N TRP A 28 -1.38 5.06 -9.54
CA TRP A 28 -1.98 6.25 -8.99
C TRP A 28 -2.50 7.13 -10.09
N ARG A 29 -3.79 7.48 -10.05
CA ARG A 29 -4.36 8.46 -10.98
C ARG A 29 -4.62 9.78 -10.28
N ALA A 30 -3.91 10.83 -10.69
CA ALA A 30 -4.16 12.18 -10.19
C ALA A 30 -5.49 12.69 -10.76
N LEU A 31 -6.49 12.97 -9.92
CA LEU A 31 -7.74 13.58 -10.37
C LEU A 31 -7.62 15.11 -10.45
N GLN A 32 -6.76 15.68 -9.61
CA GLN A 32 -6.37 17.09 -9.55
C GLN A 32 -4.87 17.16 -9.21
N PRO A 33 -4.20 18.30 -9.44
CA PRO A 33 -2.78 18.44 -9.08
C PRO A 33 -2.62 18.29 -7.56
N PRO A 34 -1.80 17.36 -7.06
CA PRO A 34 -1.48 17.27 -5.64
C PRO A 34 -0.79 18.57 -5.18
N SER A 35 -1.24 19.12 -4.06
CA SER A 35 -0.71 20.40 -3.54
C SER A 35 0.66 20.25 -2.87
N THR A 36 1.10 19.02 -2.63
CA THR A 36 2.35 18.70 -1.92
C THR A 36 2.87 17.32 -2.33
N ASP A 37 4.06 16.99 -1.83
CA ASP A 37 4.68 15.69 -1.95
C ASP A 37 4.19 14.75 -0.84
N TYR A 38 3.50 13.69 -1.24
CA TYR A 38 3.00 12.67 -0.35
C TYR A 38 3.99 11.51 -0.27
N THR A 39 4.20 11.03 0.95
CA THR A 39 4.87 9.76 1.20
C THR A 39 3.83 8.65 1.12
N VAL A 40 4.09 7.64 0.29
CA VAL A 40 3.27 6.43 0.21
C VAL A 40 3.73 5.47 1.30
N PHE A 41 2.79 4.91 2.05
CA PHE A 41 3.05 3.81 2.96
C PHE A 41 2.43 2.53 2.46
N LEU A 42 3.09 1.41 2.78
CA LEU A 42 2.57 0.06 2.70
C LEU A 42 2.66 -0.57 4.07
N HIS A 43 1.57 -1.17 4.54
CA HIS A 43 1.55 -1.93 5.80
C HIS A 43 1.07 -3.35 5.54
N LEU A 44 1.91 -4.33 5.88
CA LEU A 44 1.48 -5.71 6.00
C LEU A 44 1.09 -5.96 7.47
N ARG A 45 -0.15 -6.40 7.68
CA ARG A 45 -0.70 -6.63 9.02
C ARG A 45 -1.10 -8.07 9.22
N ASP A 46 -0.90 -8.56 10.43
CA ASP A 46 -1.36 -9.88 10.85
C ASP A 46 -2.88 -9.91 11.16
N ALA A 47 -3.37 -11.06 11.62
CA ALA A 47 -4.78 -11.24 12.00
C ALA A 47 -5.24 -10.38 13.19
N HIS A 48 -4.30 -9.85 13.99
CA HIS A 48 -4.57 -8.95 15.12
C HIS A 48 -4.43 -7.47 14.72
N ASN A 49 -4.34 -7.18 13.41
CA ASN A 49 -4.13 -5.84 12.85
C ASN A 49 -2.79 -5.20 13.26
N VAL A 50 -1.81 -5.99 13.68
CA VAL A 50 -0.45 -5.52 14.00
C VAL A 50 0.36 -5.43 12.73
N THR A 51 0.96 -4.26 12.46
CA THR A 51 1.91 -4.08 11.35
C THR A 51 3.18 -4.88 11.62
N ILE A 52 3.42 -5.90 10.79
CA ILE A 52 4.58 -6.79 10.87
C ILE A 52 5.68 -6.47 9.86
N ALA A 53 5.33 -5.74 8.81
CA ALA A 53 6.26 -5.17 7.83
C ALA A 53 5.67 -3.89 7.25
N GLN A 54 6.54 -2.93 6.94
CA GLN A 54 6.15 -1.68 6.33
C GLN A 54 7.20 -1.16 5.35
N ARG A 55 6.75 -0.35 4.38
CA ARG A 55 7.64 0.42 3.51
C ARG A 55 7.00 1.78 3.24
N ASP A 56 7.75 2.82 3.58
CA ASP A 56 7.40 4.21 3.37
C ASP A 56 8.35 4.80 2.33
N GLY A 57 7.83 5.62 1.43
CA GLY A 57 8.67 6.33 0.48
C GLY A 57 7.89 7.22 -0.47
N LEU A 58 8.60 8.16 -1.07
CA LEU A 58 8.05 8.97 -2.15
C LEU A 58 7.82 8.12 -3.40
N SER A 59 6.90 8.56 -4.26
CA SER A 59 6.64 7.95 -5.56
C SER A 59 7.92 7.88 -6.40
N LEU A 60 8.13 6.74 -7.06
CA LEU A 60 9.30 6.44 -7.88
C LEU A 60 10.63 6.71 -7.14
N ASP A 61 10.66 6.35 -5.86
CA ASP A 61 11.79 6.57 -4.93
C ASP A 61 12.26 8.04 -4.89
N GLY A 62 11.32 8.97 -5.05
CA GLY A 62 11.56 10.42 -5.02
C GLY A 62 11.95 11.03 -6.37
N ASN A 63 12.11 10.23 -7.44
CA ASN A 63 12.44 10.75 -8.77
C ASN A 63 11.26 11.47 -9.43
N TYR A 64 10.03 11.15 -9.02
CA TYR A 64 8.82 11.76 -9.54
C TYR A 64 7.79 11.95 -8.42
N PRO A 65 8.00 12.97 -7.57
CA PRO A 65 7.17 13.21 -6.40
C PRO A 65 5.78 13.74 -6.79
N SER A 66 4.80 13.57 -5.91
CA SER A 66 3.38 13.74 -6.26
C SER A 66 2.99 15.17 -6.64
N SER A 67 3.67 16.20 -6.14
CA SER A 67 3.40 17.59 -6.54
C SER A 67 3.62 17.86 -8.03
N ARG A 68 4.35 16.98 -8.74
CA ARG A 68 4.58 17.09 -10.18
C ARG A 68 3.47 16.46 -11.03
N TRP A 69 2.60 15.66 -10.43
CA TRP A 69 1.59 14.90 -11.16
C TRP A 69 0.55 15.84 -11.79
N GLN A 70 0.20 15.55 -13.03
CA GLN A 70 -0.78 16.31 -13.79
C GLN A 70 -2.19 15.71 -13.67
N PRO A 71 -3.26 16.51 -13.73
CA PRO A 71 -4.62 15.99 -13.75
C PRO A 71 -4.83 14.97 -14.87
N GLY A 72 -5.39 13.81 -14.52
CA GLY A 72 -5.63 12.68 -15.40
C GLY A 72 -4.45 11.75 -15.59
N GLU A 73 -3.23 12.14 -15.19
CA GLU A 73 -2.02 11.32 -15.28
C GLU A 73 -2.16 10.06 -14.42
N THR A 74 -1.65 8.93 -14.93
CA THR A 74 -1.48 7.69 -14.18
C THR A 74 0.00 7.41 -13.97
N VAL A 75 0.43 7.40 -12.71
CA VAL A 75 1.80 7.10 -12.29
C VAL A 75 1.88 5.65 -11.88
N ILE A 76 2.82 4.93 -12.47
CA ILE A 76 3.10 3.51 -12.22
C ILE A 76 4.25 3.45 -11.22
N ASP A 77 3.99 2.94 -10.04
CA ASP A 77 4.89 3.10 -8.89
C ASP A 77 5.22 1.73 -8.28
N PRO A 78 6.39 1.15 -8.61
CA PRO A 78 6.82 -0.14 -8.09
C PRO A 78 7.36 -0.03 -6.65
N PHE A 79 6.93 -0.96 -5.79
CA PHE A 79 7.40 -1.07 -4.41
C PHE A 79 7.88 -2.48 -4.13
N SER A 80 8.92 -2.58 -3.30
CA SER A 80 9.35 -3.84 -2.69
C SER A 80 9.19 -3.72 -1.18
N LEU A 81 8.34 -4.57 -0.61
CA LEU A 81 8.13 -4.67 0.82
C LEU A 81 8.94 -5.83 1.38
N THR A 82 9.95 -5.54 2.19
CA THR A 82 10.76 -6.56 2.85
C THR A 82 9.94 -7.28 3.92
N LEU A 83 9.89 -8.60 3.83
CA LEU A 83 9.16 -9.45 4.77
C LEU A 83 10.10 -9.94 5.90
N PRO A 84 9.57 -10.17 7.12
CA PRO A 84 10.36 -10.77 8.19
C PRO A 84 10.85 -12.16 7.77
N PRO A 85 12.12 -12.52 8.05
CA PRO A 85 12.69 -13.80 7.61
C PRO A 85 11.99 -15.02 8.21
N ASN A 86 11.35 -14.85 9.38
CA ASN A 86 10.61 -15.88 10.09
C ASN A 86 9.10 -15.61 10.07
N LEU A 87 8.58 -15.05 8.97
CA LEU A 87 7.15 -14.79 8.81
C LEU A 87 6.36 -16.11 9.04
N PRO A 88 5.50 -16.19 10.06
CA PRO A 88 4.72 -17.40 10.29
C PRO A 88 3.73 -17.66 9.15
N PRO A 89 3.39 -18.93 8.85
CA PRO A 89 2.25 -19.23 8.01
C PRO A 89 0.98 -18.61 8.59
N GLY A 90 0.15 -18.03 7.73
CA GLY A 90 -1.04 -17.32 8.18
C GLY A 90 -1.66 -16.42 7.12
N GLN A 91 -2.71 -15.72 7.54
CA GLN A 91 -3.37 -14.70 6.73
C GLN A 91 -2.89 -13.32 7.17
N TYR A 92 -2.54 -12.52 6.18
CA TYR A 92 -2.11 -11.14 6.32
C TYR A 92 -2.98 -10.22 5.47
N THR A 93 -3.03 -8.94 5.82
CA THR A 93 -3.68 -7.90 5.03
C THR A 93 -2.64 -6.87 4.59
N LEU A 94 -2.68 -6.49 3.31
CA LEU A 94 -1.82 -5.45 2.75
C LEU A 94 -2.63 -4.17 2.59
N TRP A 95 -2.16 -3.11 3.23
CA TRP A 95 -2.77 -1.79 3.22
C TRP A 95 -1.84 -0.78 2.57
N ALA A 96 -2.41 0.21 1.90
CA ALA A 96 -1.67 1.34 1.35
C ALA A 96 -2.37 2.65 1.64
N GLY A 97 -1.60 3.73 1.65
CA GLY A 97 -2.12 5.08 1.69
C GLY A 97 -1.01 6.10 1.50
N MET A 98 -1.35 7.36 1.72
CA MET A 98 -0.46 8.49 1.54
C MET A 98 -0.53 9.40 2.77
N TYR A 99 0.58 10.07 3.09
CA TYR A 99 0.61 11.11 4.13
C TYR A 99 1.59 12.23 3.77
N GLN A 100 1.40 13.38 4.38
CA GLN A 100 2.35 14.49 4.30
C GLN A 100 3.46 14.25 5.32
N LEU A 101 4.72 14.23 4.88
CA LEU A 101 5.84 13.89 5.76
C LEU A 101 6.01 14.88 6.92
N ASP A 102 5.76 16.17 6.66
CA ASP A 102 5.98 17.25 7.63
C ASP A 102 4.97 17.23 8.79
N THR A 103 3.72 16.85 8.51
CA THR A 103 2.63 16.86 9.49
C THR A 103 2.24 15.46 9.96
N LEU A 104 2.69 14.42 9.26
CA LEU A 104 2.23 13.03 9.39
C LEU A 104 0.73 12.84 9.15
N GLU A 105 0.07 13.85 8.58
CA GLU A 105 -1.36 13.79 8.27
C GLU A 105 -1.59 12.89 7.05
N ARG A 106 -2.44 11.87 7.24
CA ARG A 106 -2.81 10.96 6.17
C ARG A 106 -3.80 11.61 5.21
N LEU A 107 -3.59 11.39 3.92
CA LEU A 107 -4.51 11.81 2.88
C LEU A 107 -5.84 11.08 3.04
N THR A 108 -6.92 11.85 3.17
CA THR A 108 -8.27 11.31 3.39
C THR A 108 -8.68 10.35 2.29
N VAL A 109 -9.13 9.16 2.69
CA VAL A 109 -9.68 8.17 1.77
C VAL A 109 -11.20 8.29 1.75
N THR A 110 -11.79 8.52 0.57
CA THR A 110 -13.25 8.56 0.43
C THR A 110 -13.85 7.18 0.67
N ASN A 111 -14.94 7.11 1.43
CA ASN A 111 -15.60 5.85 1.85
C ASN A 111 -14.66 4.91 2.62
N ASP A 112 -13.72 5.46 3.37
CA ASP A 112 -12.85 4.67 4.23
C ASP A 112 -13.65 3.94 5.31
N THR A 113 -13.59 2.61 5.28
CA THR A 113 -14.22 1.74 6.29
C THR A 113 -13.28 1.41 7.45
N SER A 114 -11.99 1.72 7.33
CA SER A 114 -10.99 1.47 8.38
C SER A 114 -10.92 2.60 9.41
N GLY A 115 -11.27 3.83 9.00
CA GLY A 115 -11.04 5.04 9.81
C GLY A 115 -9.57 5.44 9.90
N GLU A 116 -8.71 4.81 9.12
CA GLU A 116 -7.26 5.00 9.15
C GLU A 116 -6.73 5.79 7.95
N ASN A 117 -7.58 6.26 7.05
CA ASN A 117 -7.20 6.88 5.78
C ASN A 117 -6.25 5.96 4.98
N ALA A 118 -6.63 4.69 4.89
CA ALA A 118 -5.89 3.64 4.22
C ALA A 118 -6.83 2.76 3.37
N ILE A 119 -6.29 2.21 2.28
CA ILE A 119 -7.01 1.30 1.39
C ILE A 119 -6.46 -0.11 1.59
N LEU A 120 -7.35 -1.07 1.83
CA LEU A 120 -7.03 -2.49 1.78
C LEU A 120 -6.78 -2.88 0.31
N LEU A 121 -5.52 -3.22 -0.01
CA LEU A 121 -5.15 -3.73 -1.33
C LEU A 121 -5.50 -5.20 -1.49
N GLY A 122 -5.44 -5.95 -0.38
CA GLY A 122 -5.79 -7.36 -0.42
C GLY A 122 -5.40 -8.17 0.80
N LYS A 123 -5.79 -9.44 0.75
CA LYS A 123 -5.39 -10.47 1.70
C LYS A 123 -4.28 -11.32 1.12
N ILE A 124 -3.28 -11.63 1.91
CA ILE A 124 -2.18 -12.53 1.55
C ILE A 124 -2.31 -13.77 2.42
N ASN A 125 -2.44 -14.93 1.77
CA ASN A 125 -2.31 -16.20 2.46
C ASN A 125 -0.88 -16.71 2.24
N TYR A 126 -0.13 -16.83 3.33
CA TYR A 126 1.24 -17.33 3.34
C TYR A 126 1.28 -18.73 3.96
N GLN A 127 1.87 -19.69 3.24
CA GLN A 127 1.96 -21.10 3.63
C GLN A 127 3.39 -21.62 3.46
#